data_AF-B8F5B2-F1
#
_entry.id   AF-B8F5B2-F1
#
_cell.length_a   1.000
_cell.length_b   1.000
_cell.length_c   1.000
_cell.angle_alpha   90.00
_cell.angle_beta   90.00
_cell.angle_gamma   90.00
#
_symmetry.space_group_name_H-M   'P 1'
#
loop_
_entity.id
_entity.type
_entity.pdbx_description
1 polymer ?
#
loop_
_entity_poly.entity_id
_entity_poly.type
_entity_poly.pdbx_seq_one_letter_code
_entity_poly.pdbx_strand_id
1 'polypeptide(L)'
;MSIVAQPLPFSEQIEYFRKKVNIPTATYLDIYGEAHDYAFVVAGAHTQEIVGDFRRAIDDVIERGGTLEEFRKVFDAIADKHSWEYNGGRNWRSRIIYDTNLYASYNHGRYMQQRELADVMPYWEYEHNDSAHPRPQHVAWDGLVLRADDPWWDYHYPTRAYGCHCTVRALDDVDLKYQNKTVQQAPEIEWEEKVIGQRSGSPRIVRVPKGVDPSFEHPKRLVPVHKVDEILMQKMVEAPPQFASSAVSNVLNYAPALALLNRSMKEMVDTVVADKMARGQMKYVGVIPRDVVKKLETMELAPQTAVIAVRDDDILHALRDVKQGKGINLPLEFWQQLPEKLRSPKAILLDSSQKLNALLFVYDEDGAKIIISMDYKVQVKNSVTKKKERIALNMVTTGTKISNARQWESLKGYEVLWGNLE
;
A
#
# COMPACT_ATOMS: atom_id res chain seq x y z
N MET A 1 -32.27 -5.14 -37.37
CA MET A 1 -31.10 -5.63 -36.62
C MET A 1 -30.59 -4.46 -35.79
N SER A 2 -30.90 -4.41 -34.49
CA SER A 2 -30.32 -3.39 -33.61
C SER A 2 -28.87 -3.74 -33.38
N ILE A 3 -27.97 -2.84 -33.75
CA ILE A 3 -26.58 -2.88 -33.31
C ILE A 3 -26.62 -2.51 -31.83
N VAL A 4 -26.55 -3.51 -30.95
CA VAL A 4 -26.29 -3.27 -29.54
C VAL A 4 -24.80 -2.92 -29.46
N ALA A 5 -24.49 -1.64 -29.25
CA ALA A 5 -23.12 -1.21 -29.01
C ALA A 5 -22.60 -1.94 -27.78
N GLN A 6 -21.64 -2.85 -27.97
CA GLN A 6 -20.95 -3.47 -26.84
C GLN A 6 -20.03 -2.40 -26.22
N PRO A 7 -20.09 -2.17 -24.90
CA PRO A 7 -19.17 -1.25 -24.26
C PRO A 7 -17.73 -1.74 -24.49
N LEU A 8 -16.90 -0.87 -25.07
CA LEU A 8 -15.48 -1.12 -25.17
C LEU A 8 -14.87 -1.10 -23.76
N PRO A 9 -14.14 -2.14 -23.34
CA PRO A 9 -13.50 -2.16 -22.03
C PRO A 9 -12.54 -0.98 -21.89
N PHE A 10 -12.62 -0.27 -20.77
CA PHE A 10 -11.68 0.80 -20.46
C PHE A 10 -10.44 0.22 -19.78
N SER A 11 -9.44 -0.15 -20.58
CA SER A 11 -8.25 -0.89 -20.14
C SER A 11 -7.53 -0.25 -18.96
N GLU A 12 -7.33 1.07 -18.97
CA GLU A 12 -6.60 1.78 -17.92
C GLU A 12 -7.34 1.74 -16.57
N GLN A 13 -8.68 1.81 -16.60
CA GLN A 13 -9.49 1.60 -15.40
C GLN A 13 -9.40 0.15 -14.91
N ILE A 14 -9.53 -0.82 -15.83
CA ILE A 14 -9.49 -2.25 -15.52
C ILE A 14 -8.14 -2.62 -14.91
N GLU A 15 -7.02 -2.22 -15.52
CA GLU A 15 -5.68 -2.48 -15.02
C GLU A 15 -5.45 -1.84 -13.65
N TYR A 16 -5.87 -0.58 -13.48
CA TYR A 16 -5.79 0.11 -12.20
C TYR A 16 -6.64 -0.56 -11.10
N PHE A 17 -7.82 -1.08 -11.44
CA PHE A 17 -8.66 -1.76 -10.47
C PHE A 17 -8.14 -3.16 -10.14
N ARG A 18 -7.75 -3.95 -11.16
CA ARG A 18 -7.34 -5.35 -11.01
C ARG A 18 -6.02 -5.55 -10.26
N LYS A 19 -5.13 -4.55 -10.25
CA LYS A 19 -3.93 -4.60 -9.42
C LYS A 19 -4.21 -4.46 -7.92
N LYS A 20 -5.41 -3.98 -7.53
CA LYS A 20 -5.72 -3.73 -6.13
C LYS A 20 -5.84 -5.02 -5.33
N VAL A 21 -5.38 -4.93 -4.10
CA VAL A 21 -5.24 -5.99 -3.13
C VAL A 21 -6.41 -5.98 -2.17
N ASN A 22 -7.05 -7.13 -1.93
CA ASN A 22 -8.10 -7.24 -0.90
C ASN A 22 -7.49 -7.05 0.50
N ILE A 23 -7.82 -5.97 1.20
CA ILE A 23 -7.40 -5.73 2.59
C ILE A 23 -8.64 -5.64 3.47
N PRO A 24 -8.86 -6.58 4.39
CA PRO A 24 -9.89 -6.44 5.42
C PRO A 24 -9.56 -5.26 6.33
N THR A 25 -10.52 -4.34 6.51
CA THR A 25 -10.38 -3.20 7.41
C THR A 25 -11.65 -3.01 8.23
N ALA A 26 -11.53 -2.49 9.45
CA ALA A 26 -12.68 -2.09 10.25
C ALA A 26 -13.25 -0.76 9.73
N THR A 27 -12.37 0.17 9.32
CA THR A 27 -12.75 1.46 8.74
C THR A 27 -11.99 1.73 7.44
N TYR A 28 -12.51 2.63 6.60
CA TYR A 28 -11.79 3.05 5.39
C TYR A 28 -10.44 3.71 5.71
N LEU A 29 -10.36 4.37 6.88
CA LEU A 29 -9.21 5.16 7.31
C LEU A 29 -8.15 4.33 8.08
N ASP A 30 -8.33 3.02 8.16
CA ASP A 30 -7.32 2.09 8.67
C ASP A 30 -6.13 2.00 7.71
N ILE A 31 -6.38 2.18 6.41
CA ILE A 31 -5.37 2.54 5.40
C ILE A 31 -5.63 3.99 4.96
N TYR A 32 -4.63 4.67 4.40
CA TYR A 32 -4.75 6.11 4.15
C TYR A 32 -3.99 6.57 2.89
N GLY A 33 -4.59 7.46 2.12
CA GLY A 33 -4.03 8.10 0.93
C GLY A 33 -3.66 7.08 -0.16
N GLU A 34 -2.43 7.18 -0.65
CA GLU A 34 -1.85 6.37 -1.75
C GLU A 34 -1.95 4.85 -1.52
N ALA A 35 -2.10 4.40 -0.27
CA ALA A 35 -2.37 2.98 0.02
C ALA A 35 -3.64 2.47 -0.69
N HIS A 36 -4.66 3.33 -0.85
CA HIS A 36 -5.86 2.98 -1.59
C HIS A 36 -5.61 2.74 -3.07
N ASP A 37 -4.52 3.24 -3.66
CA ASP A 37 -4.20 2.96 -5.07
C ASP A 37 -3.85 1.50 -5.31
N TYR A 38 -3.41 0.82 -4.24
CA TYR A 38 -3.01 -0.59 -4.25
C TYR A 38 -3.94 -1.48 -3.44
N ALA A 39 -4.89 -0.93 -2.68
CA ALA A 39 -5.79 -1.69 -1.83
C ALA A 39 -7.26 -1.52 -2.22
N PHE A 40 -7.98 -2.64 -2.30
CA PHE A 40 -9.42 -2.71 -2.31
C PHE A 40 -9.90 -3.03 -0.89
N VAL A 41 -10.74 -2.16 -0.34
CA VAL A 41 -11.25 -2.27 1.02
C VAL A 41 -12.75 -2.04 1.07
N VAL A 42 -13.40 -2.76 1.98
CA VAL A 42 -14.81 -2.54 2.34
C VAL A 42 -14.87 -2.46 3.85
N ALA A 43 -15.09 -1.25 4.39
CA ALA A 43 -15.01 -0.98 5.83
C ALA A 43 -15.96 -1.89 6.65
N GLY A 44 -15.45 -2.67 7.59
CA GLY A 44 -16.23 -3.62 8.40
C GLY A 44 -16.42 -4.98 7.74
N ALA A 45 -15.87 -5.20 6.55
CA ALA A 45 -15.78 -6.53 5.95
C ALA A 45 -14.46 -7.17 6.43
N HIS A 46 -14.57 -8.08 7.41
CA HIS A 46 -13.43 -8.50 8.24
C HIS A 46 -12.65 -9.71 7.70
N THR A 47 -13.10 -10.32 6.60
CA THR A 47 -12.42 -11.49 6.01
C THR A 47 -11.99 -11.22 4.58
N GLN A 48 -10.96 -11.93 4.11
CA GLN A 48 -10.48 -11.76 2.74
C GLN A 48 -11.52 -12.24 1.71
N GLU A 49 -12.34 -13.22 2.09
CA GLU A 49 -13.35 -13.84 1.24
C GLU A 49 -14.44 -12.84 0.87
N ILE A 50 -15.02 -12.14 1.85
CA ILE A 50 -16.06 -11.13 1.59
C ILE A 50 -15.51 -9.93 0.82
N VAL A 51 -14.32 -9.44 1.18
CA VAL A 51 -13.66 -8.35 0.46
C VAL A 51 -13.39 -8.76 -0.99
N GLY A 52 -12.96 -10.01 -1.22
CA GLY A 52 -12.73 -10.56 -2.54
C GLY A 52 -13.99 -10.76 -3.37
N ASP A 53 -15.10 -11.17 -2.76
CA ASP A 53 -16.41 -11.23 -3.43
C ASP A 53 -16.86 -9.84 -3.88
N PHE A 54 -16.74 -8.82 -3.03
CA PHE A 54 -17.05 -7.44 -3.44
C PHE A 54 -16.12 -6.92 -4.53
N ARG A 55 -14.82 -7.22 -4.46
CA ARG A 55 -13.87 -6.81 -5.50
C ARG A 55 -14.25 -7.41 -6.85
N ARG A 56 -14.57 -8.71 -6.90
CA ARG A 56 -15.04 -9.40 -8.12
C ARG A 56 -16.33 -8.78 -8.65
N ALA A 57 -17.29 -8.51 -7.78
CA ALA A 57 -18.55 -7.88 -8.17
C ALA A 57 -18.34 -6.49 -8.81
N ILE A 58 -17.40 -5.69 -8.31
CA ILE A 58 -17.05 -4.41 -8.92
C ILE A 58 -16.23 -4.59 -10.20
N ASP A 59 -15.32 -5.57 -10.26
CA ASP A 59 -14.57 -5.89 -11.49
C ASP A 59 -15.52 -6.23 -12.64
N ASP A 60 -16.55 -7.04 -12.38
CA ASP A 60 -17.59 -7.39 -13.35
C ASP A 60 -18.37 -6.14 -13.82
N VAL A 61 -18.72 -5.22 -12.90
CA VAL A 61 -19.36 -3.94 -13.23
C VAL A 61 -18.47 -3.09 -14.15
N ILE A 62 -17.18 -3.01 -13.85
CA ILE A 62 -16.20 -2.23 -14.61
C ILE A 62 -16.01 -2.83 -16.01
N GLU A 63 -15.83 -4.15 -16.09
CA GLU A 63 -15.50 -4.83 -17.35
C GLU A 63 -16.69 -4.86 -18.32
N ARG A 64 -17.91 -5.11 -17.82
CA ARG A 64 -19.08 -5.36 -18.68
C ARG A 64 -20.01 -4.16 -18.80
N GLY A 65 -19.83 -3.14 -17.96
CA GLY A 65 -20.79 -2.06 -17.78
C GLY A 65 -22.02 -2.57 -17.00
N GLY A 66 -22.02 -2.35 -15.69
CA GLY A 66 -23.17 -2.63 -14.82
C GLY A 66 -23.77 -1.36 -14.21
N THR A 67 -25.00 -1.47 -13.73
CA THR A 67 -25.71 -0.42 -12.99
C THR A 67 -25.64 -0.63 -11.48
N LEU A 68 -25.90 0.43 -10.70
CA LEU A 68 -26.00 0.33 -9.24
C LEU A 68 -27.10 -0.65 -8.79
N GLU A 69 -28.21 -0.75 -9.53
CA GLU A 69 -29.29 -1.70 -9.20
C GLU A 69 -28.90 -3.16 -9.43
N GLU A 70 -28.09 -3.43 -10.47
CA GLU A 70 -27.54 -4.77 -10.70
C GLU A 70 -26.51 -5.13 -9.62
N PHE A 71 -25.60 -4.20 -9.30
CA PHE A 71 -24.65 -4.40 -8.21
C PHE A 71 -25.35 -4.65 -6.87
N ARG A 72 -26.47 -3.97 -6.61
CA ARG A 72 -27.28 -4.14 -5.39
C ARG A 72 -27.80 -5.57 -5.19
N LYS A 73 -28.14 -6.27 -6.28
CA LYS A 73 -28.55 -7.69 -6.21
C LYS A 73 -27.38 -8.58 -5.78
N VAL A 74 -26.20 -8.31 -6.34
CA VAL A 74 -24.96 -9.03 -5.98
C VAL A 74 -24.53 -8.68 -4.55
N PHE A 75 -24.67 -7.43 -4.14
CA PHE A 75 -24.39 -6.96 -2.78
C PHE A 75 -25.21 -7.75 -1.75
N ASP A 76 -26.52 -7.92 -1.96
CA ASP A 76 -27.38 -8.69 -1.05
C ASP A 76 -26.92 -10.15 -0.97
N ALA A 77 -26.66 -10.76 -2.13
CA ALA A 77 -26.18 -12.15 -2.17
C ALA A 77 -24.84 -12.35 -1.44
N ILE A 78 -23.91 -11.38 -1.53
CA ILE A 78 -22.64 -11.40 -0.79
C ILE A 78 -22.90 -11.22 0.71
N ALA A 79 -23.73 -10.26 1.10
CA ALA A 79 -24.04 -10.00 2.50
C ALA A 79 -24.68 -11.24 3.17
N ASP A 80 -25.64 -11.88 2.49
CA ASP A 80 -26.31 -13.09 2.96
C ASP A 80 -25.34 -14.28 3.04
N LYS A 81 -24.53 -14.50 2.00
CA LYS A 81 -23.54 -15.60 1.95
C LYS A 81 -22.56 -15.57 3.11
N HIS A 82 -22.15 -14.38 3.54
CA HIS A 82 -21.15 -14.20 4.61
C HIS A 82 -21.78 -13.88 5.96
N SER A 83 -23.11 -13.88 6.07
CA SER A 83 -23.84 -13.39 7.26
C SER A 83 -23.30 -12.04 7.73
N TRP A 84 -23.01 -11.15 6.78
CA TRP A 84 -22.28 -9.91 7.06
C TRP A 84 -23.20 -8.82 7.56
N GLU A 85 -23.08 -8.50 8.85
CA GLU A 85 -23.72 -7.35 9.45
C GLU A 85 -22.93 -6.08 9.15
N TYR A 86 -23.60 -5.06 8.60
CA TYR A 86 -22.99 -3.78 8.27
C TYR A 86 -23.78 -2.60 8.83
N ASN A 87 -23.08 -1.50 9.04
CA ASN A 87 -23.67 -0.26 9.52
C ASN A 87 -24.27 0.58 8.38
N GLY A 88 -25.42 1.19 8.65
CA GLY A 88 -26.16 2.03 7.71
C GLY A 88 -27.15 1.25 6.84
N GLY A 89 -28.02 1.97 6.12
CA GLY A 89 -29.02 1.33 5.25
C GLY A 89 -28.41 0.72 3.99
N ARG A 90 -28.96 -0.41 3.53
CA ARG A 90 -28.57 -1.14 2.30
C ARG A 90 -28.27 -0.22 1.11
N ASN A 91 -29.18 0.72 0.83
CA ASN A 91 -29.09 1.59 -0.35
C ASN A 91 -27.91 2.56 -0.27
N TRP A 92 -27.59 3.04 0.92
CA TRP A 92 -26.43 3.88 1.17
C TRP A 92 -25.15 3.05 1.10
N ARG A 93 -25.13 1.88 1.77
CA ARG A 93 -23.96 1.02 1.85
C ARG A 93 -23.50 0.51 0.50
N SER A 94 -24.41 -0.05 -0.28
CA SER A 94 -24.15 -0.52 -1.65
C SER A 94 -23.67 0.61 -2.55
N ARG A 95 -24.30 1.80 -2.47
CA ARG A 95 -23.89 2.98 -3.25
C ARG A 95 -22.47 3.43 -2.91
N ILE A 96 -22.11 3.50 -1.63
CA ILE A 96 -20.75 3.92 -1.22
C ILE A 96 -19.70 2.95 -1.78
N ILE A 97 -19.92 1.63 -1.68
CA ILE A 97 -18.97 0.64 -2.22
C ILE A 97 -18.87 0.77 -3.74
N TYR A 98 -20.01 0.87 -4.42
CA TYR A 98 -20.09 1.01 -5.87
C TYR A 98 -19.42 2.29 -6.37
N ASP A 99 -19.89 3.46 -5.92
CA ASP A 99 -19.44 4.76 -6.42
C ASP A 99 -17.96 4.98 -6.11
N THR A 100 -17.53 4.68 -4.88
CA THR A 100 -16.14 4.92 -4.45
C THR A 100 -15.16 4.13 -5.30
N ASN A 101 -15.45 2.87 -5.61
CA ASN A 101 -14.53 2.04 -6.37
C ASN A 101 -14.65 2.27 -7.88
N LEU A 102 -15.87 2.42 -8.40
CA LEU A 102 -16.10 2.64 -9.83
C LEU A 102 -15.53 3.99 -10.29
N TYR A 103 -15.91 5.09 -9.65
CA TYR A 103 -15.47 6.42 -10.10
C TYR A 103 -14.01 6.70 -9.77
N ALA A 104 -13.48 6.19 -8.64
CA ALA A 104 -12.07 6.36 -8.35
C ALA A 104 -11.19 5.61 -9.35
N SER A 105 -11.57 4.40 -9.77
CA SER A 105 -10.84 3.65 -10.79
C SER A 105 -10.99 4.27 -12.18
N TYR A 106 -12.21 4.66 -12.56
CA TYR A 106 -12.49 5.35 -13.82
C TYR A 106 -11.63 6.61 -13.95
N ASN A 107 -11.70 7.49 -12.96
CA ASN A 107 -10.96 8.75 -13.03
C ASN A 107 -9.45 8.54 -12.96
N HIS A 108 -8.96 7.49 -12.30
CA HIS A 108 -7.53 7.16 -12.35
C HIS A 108 -7.11 6.72 -13.75
N GLY A 109 -7.90 5.86 -14.41
CA GLY A 109 -7.66 5.51 -15.81
C GLY A 109 -7.67 6.75 -16.72
N ARG A 110 -8.64 7.66 -16.52
CA ARG A 110 -8.73 8.92 -17.28
C ARG A 110 -7.52 9.80 -17.07
N TYR A 111 -7.04 9.89 -15.82
CA TYR A 111 -5.84 10.64 -15.50
C TYR A 111 -4.64 10.10 -16.29
N MET A 112 -4.45 8.78 -16.34
CA MET A 112 -3.36 8.17 -17.11
C MET A 112 -3.45 8.53 -18.61
N GLN A 113 -4.62 8.35 -19.24
CA GLN A 113 -4.83 8.74 -20.64
C GLN A 113 -4.54 10.22 -20.90
N GLN A 114 -5.04 11.10 -20.04
CA GLN A 114 -4.87 12.54 -20.21
C GLN A 114 -3.44 12.99 -19.99
N ARG A 115 -2.70 12.33 -19.09
CA ARG A 115 -1.27 12.59 -18.90
C ARG A 115 -0.46 12.21 -20.14
N GLU A 116 -0.79 11.11 -20.81
CA GLU A 116 -0.14 10.70 -22.06
C GLU A 116 -0.41 11.67 -23.21
N LEU A 117 -1.58 12.30 -23.21
CA LEU A 117 -2.00 13.28 -24.23
C LEU A 117 -1.65 14.73 -23.88
N ALA A 118 -0.99 14.99 -22.75
CA ALA A 118 -0.79 16.35 -22.23
C ALA A 118 0.03 17.26 -23.17
N ASP A 119 0.82 16.70 -24.09
CA ASP A 119 1.59 17.47 -25.08
C ASP A 119 0.69 18.06 -26.19
N VAL A 120 -0.43 17.41 -26.50
CA VAL A 120 -1.37 17.81 -27.57
C VAL A 120 -2.71 18.31 -27.05
N MET A 121 -3.10 17.91 -25.84
CA MET A 121 -4.30 18.37 -25.11
C MET A 121 -3.86 18.95 -23.75
N PRO A 122 -3.14 20.09 -23.74
CA PRO A 122 -2.44 20.59 -22.56
C PRO A 122 -3.35 21.27 -21.53
N TYR A 123 -4.64 21.41 -21.80
CA TYR A 123 -5.58 22.06 -20.89
C TYR A 123 -6.60 21.06 -20.37
N TRP A 124 -6.89 21.13 -19.09
CA TRP A 124 -7.84 20.29 -18.40
C TRP A 124 -8.96 21.15 -17.83
N GLU A 125 -10.19 20.71 -18.04
CA GLU A 125 -11.39 21.31 -17.50
C GLU A 125 -12.00 20.40 -16.43
N TYR A 126 -12.26 20.96 -15.26
CA TYR A 126 -13.01 20.28 -14.21
C TYR A 126 -14.50 20.26 -14.56
N GLU A 127 -15.10 19.07 -14.54
CA GLU A 127 -16.53 18.88 -14.83
C GLU A 127 -17.23 18.33 -13.61
N HIS A 128 -18.11 19.15 -13.02
CA HIS A 128 -19.02 18.71 -11.98
C HIS A 128 -20.16 17.90 -12.59
N ASN A 129 -20.45 16.73 -12.02
CA ASN A 129 -21.60 15.92 -12.40
C ASN A 129 -22.70 16.01 -11.35
N ASP A 130 -23.94 15.90 -11.81
CA ASP A 130 -25.14 16.06 -10.99
C ASP A 130 -25.14 15.08 -9.81
N SER A 131 -25.05 15.66 -8.60
CA SER A 131 -25.23 14.95 -7.34
C SER A 131 -26.42 15.56 -6.61
N ALA A 132 -27.23 14.72 -5.96
CA ALA A 132 -28.39 15.21 -5.18
C ALA A 132 -27.98 16.16 -4.04
N HIS A 133 -26.74 16.06 -3.56
CA HIS A 133 -26.19 16.92 -2.51
C HIS A 133 -24.75 17.30 -2.89
N PRO A 134 -24.57 18.23 -3.85
CA PRO A 134 -23.24 18.56 -4.34
C PRO A 134 -22.48 19.38 -3.28
N ARG A 135 -21.17 19.16 -3.19
CA ARG A 135 -20.31 19.96 -2.30
C ARG A 135 -20.14 21.34 -2.93
N PRO A 136 -20.32 22.45 -2.19
CA PRO A 136 -20.20 23.80 -2.76
C PRO A 136 -18.87 24.04 -3.47
N GLN A 137 -17.78 23.49 -2.95
CA GLN A 137 -16.46 23.59 -3.57
C GLN A 137 -16.43 22.92 -4.95
N HIS A 138 -17.05 21.75 -5.12
CA HIS A 138 -17.03 21.01 -6.40
C HIS A 138 -17.86 21.73 -7.46
N VAL A 139 -18.95 22.38 -7.05
CA VAL A 139 -19.75 23.26 -7.93
C VAL A 139 -18.95 24.51 -8.31
N ALA A 140 -18.21 25.09 -7.36
CA ALA A 140 -17.39 26.28 -7.62
C ALA A 140 -16.21 26.00 -8.57
N TRP A 141 -15.77 24.75 -8.68
CA TRP A 141 -14.72 24.34 -9.62
C TRP A 141 -15.25 23.95 -10.99
N ASP A 142 -16.57 23.86 -11.17
CA ASP A 142 -17.15 23.47 -12.46
C ASP A 142 -16.78 24.46 -13.57
N GLY A 143 -16.28 23.94 -14.69
CA GLY A 143 -15.78 24.73 -15.81
C GLY A 143 -14.41 25.39 -15.60
N LEU A 144 -13.72 25.09 -14.49
CA LEU A 144 -12.37 25.57 -14.24
C LEU A 144 -11.40 24.93 -15.24
N VAL A 145 -10.80 25.75 -16.11
CA VAL A 145 -9.82 25.32 -17.12
C VAL A 145 -8.42 25.71 -16.67
N LEU A 146 -7.56 24.72 -16.43
CA LEU A 146 -6.15 24.91 -16.05
C LEU A 146 -5.23 24.15 -17.01
N ARG A 147 -3.93 24.46 -16.98
CA ARG A 147 -2.95 23.59 -17.64
C ARG A 147 -2.88 22.22 -16.95
N ALA A 148 -2.60 21.17 -17.72
CA ALA A 148 -2.49 19.80 -17.26
C ALA A 148 -1.33 19.57 -16.25
N ASP A 149 -0.34 20.45 -16.25
CA ASP A 149 0.82 20.46 -15.34
C ASP A 149 0.64 21.35 -14.11
N ASP A 150 -0.53 21.99 -13.94
CA ASP A 150 -0.81 22.81 -12.77
C ASP A 150 -0.87 21.96 -11.49
N PRO A 151 -0.13 22.32 -10.41
CA PRO A 151 -0.08 21.54 -9.17
C PRO A 151 -1.43 21.45 -8.44
N TRP A 152 -2.42 22.28 -8.78
CA TRP A 152 -3.77 22.17 -8.24
C TRP A 152 -4.41 20.79 -8.50
N TRP A 153 -4.09 20.17 -9.65
CA TRP A 153 -4.62 18.85 -10.03
C TRP A 153 -4.17 17.71 -9.11
N ASP A 154 -3.00 17.83 -8.48
CA ASP A 154 -2.50 16.83 -7.52
C ASP A 154 -3.50 16.61 -6.37
N TYR A 155 -4.27 17.65 -6.03
CA TYR A 155 -5.21 17.65 -4.92
C TYR A 155 -6.68 17.66 -5.33
N HIS A 156 -7.00 18.04 -6.57
CA HIS A 156 -8.38 18.31 -6.98
C HIS A 156 -8.87 17.46 -8.16
N TYR A 157 -7.99 16.77 -8.91
CA TYR A 157 -8.45 15.85 -9.97
C TYR A 157 -9.42 14.80 -9.39
N PRO A 158 -10.70 14.69 -9.81
CA PRO A 158 -11.70 13.78 -9.23
C PRO A 158 -11.33 12.30 -9.30
N THR A 159 -11.86 11.39 -8.48
CA THR A 159 -12.78 11.55 -7.35
C THR A 159 -12.06 12.07 -6.11
N ARG A 160 -12.61 13.10 -5.45
CA ARG A 160 -12.03 13.74 -4.25
C ARG A 160 -12.85 13.61 -2.98
N ALA A 161 -13.99 12.92 -3.07
CA ALA A 161 -14.90 12.82 -1.94
C ALA A 161 -15.87 11.65 -2.11
N TYR A 162 -16.45 11.15 -1.02
CA TYR A 162 -17.50 10.13 -1.11
C TYR A 162 -18.70 10.66 -1.90
N GLY A 163 -19.19 9.85 -2.85
CA GLY A 163 -20.29 10.23 -3.74
C GLY A 163 -19.96 11.32 -4.76
N CYS A 164 -18.67 11.63 -4.98
CA CYS A 164 -18.25 12.54 -6.06
C CYS A 164 -18.22 11.77 -7.38
N HIS A 165 -18.98 12.26 -8.36
CA HIS A 165 -19.02 11.74 -9.73
C HIS A 165 -18.33 12.66 -10.73
N CYS A 166 -17.67 13.74 -10.27
CA CYS A 166 -16.98 14.70 -11.14
C CYS A 166 -15.94 14.02 -12.03
N THR A 167 -15.64 14.65 -13.17
CA THR A 167 -14.68 14.21 -14.18
C THR A 167 -13.75 15.34 -14.58
N VAL A 168 -12.80 15.04 -15.46
CA VAL A 168 -11.96 16.04 -16.14
C VAL A 168 -12.04 15.79 -17.63
N ARG A 169 -12.14 16.86 -18.41
CA ARG A 169 -12.03 16.82 -19.86
C ARG A 169 -10.73 17.49 -20.30
N ALA A 170 -9.98 16.82 -21.16
CA ALA A 170 -8.80 17.40 -21.78
C ALA A 170 -9.21 18.19 -23.03
N LEU A 171 -8.55 19.31 -23.28
CA LEU A 171 -8.83 20.30 -24.32
C LEU A 171 -7.51 20.74 -24.98
N ASP A 172 -7.57 21.09 -26.26
CA ASP A 172 -6.51 21.79 -26.99
C ASP A 172 -6.87 23.28 -27.26
N ASP A 173 -6.01 23.99 -27.98
CA ASP A 173 -6.26 25.39 -28.35
C ASP A 173 -7.49 25.56 -29.27
N VAL A 174 -7.82 24.54 -30.08
CA VAL A 174 -8.98 24.55 -30.98
C VAL A 174 -10.26 24.45 -30.16
N ASP A 175 -10.30 23.56 -29.17
CA ASP A 175 -11.40 23.41 -28.23
C ASP A 175 -11.64 24.69 -27.44
N LEU A 176 -10.58 25.32 -26.91
CA LEU A 176 -10.69 26.59 -26.19
C LEU A 176 -11.32 27.68 -27.07
N LYS A 177 -10.86 27.80 -28.32
CA LYS A 177 -11.39 28.78 -29.26
C LYS A 177 -12.85 28.50 -29.64
N TYR A 178 -13.18 27.25 -29.96
CA TYR A 178 -14.51 26.87 -30.41
C TYR A 178 -15.55 27.00 -29.29
N GLN A 179 -15.16 26.66 -28.05
CA GLN A 179 -16.04 26.70 -26.88
C GLN A 179 -15.99 28.04 -26.14
N ASN A 180 -15.23 29.03 -26.65
CA ASN A 180 -15.02 30.34 -26.04
C ASN A 180 -14.54 30.26 -24.58
N LYS A 181 -13.59 29.36 -24.32
CA LYS A 181 -12.97 29.15 -23.01
C LYS A 181 -11.56 29.74 -22.98
N THR A 182 -11.11 30.11 -21.79
CA THR A 182 -9.76 30.61 -21.54
C THR A 182 -9.13 29.83 -20.40
N VAL A 183 -7.81 29.64 -20.45
CA VAL A 183 -7.06 29.10 -19.31
C VAL A 183 -7.12 30.11 -18.16
N GLN A 184 -7.47 29.61 -16.98
CA GLN A 184 -7.66 30.41 -15.77
C GLN A 184 -6.45 30.26 -14.84
N GLN A 185 -6.39 31.12 -13.82
CA GLN A 185 -5.46 30.94 -12.70
C GLN A 185 -6.06 29.94 -11.71
N ALA A 186 -5.25 28.99 -11.25
CA ALA A 186 -5.68 28.03 -10.23
C ALA A 186 -6.10 28.76 -8.93
N PRO A 187 -7.24 28.39 -8.32
CA PRO A 187 -7.61 28.88 -6.99
C PRO A 187 -6.55 28.52 -5.95
N GLU A 188 -6.41 29.36 -4.91
CA GLU A 188 -5.55 29.03 -3.78
C GLU A 188 -6.04 27.76 -3.09
N ILE A 189 -5.12 26.86 -2.74
CA ILE A 189 -5.44 25.64 -2.00
C ILE A 189 -5.62 26.00 -0.53
N GLU A 190 -6.88 26.21 -0.14
CA GLU A 190 -7.26 26.37 1.26
C GLU A 190 -7.24 25.03 1.98
N TRP A 191 -6.55 24.96 3.11
CA TRP A 191 -6.40 23.73 3.90
C TRP A 191 -7.27 23.77 5.17
N GLU A 192 -7.80 22.61 5.56
CA GLU A 192 -8.52 22.40 6.80
C GLU A 192 -7.98 21.17 7.55
N GLU A 193 -8.04 21.23 8.88
CA GLU A 193 -7.71 20.10 9.74
C GLU A 193 -8.95 19.26 10.03
N LYS A 194 -8.83 17.94 9.91
CA LYS A 194 -9.89 16.98 10.22
C LYS A 194 -9.37 15.92 11.18
N VAL A 195 -10.19 15.58 12.18
CA VAL A 195 -9.92 14.45 13.07
C VAL A 195 -10.47 13.19 12.42
N ILE A 196 -9.62 12.19 12.22
CA ILE A 196 -9.99 10.87 11.69
C ILE A 196 -9.70 9.77 12.70
N GLY A 197 -10.16 8.54 12.44
CA GLY A 197 -9.83 7.37 13.25
C GLY A 197 -10.54 7.28 14.61
N GLN A 198 -11.46 8.19 14.90
CA GLN A 198 -12.26 8.17 16.13
C GLN A 198 -13.04 6.85 16.30
N ARG A 199 -13.59 6.33 15.20
CA ARG A 199 -14.36 5.07 15.19
C ARG A 199 -13.50 3.81 15.24
N SER A 200 -12.22 3.91 14.85
CA SER A 200 -11.25 2.81 14.94
C SER A 200 -10.39 2.86 16.21
N GLY A 201 -10.70 3.76 17.15
CA GLY A 201 -9.95 3.91 18.41
C GLY A 201 -8.54 4.49 18.23
N SER A 202 -8.24 5.07 17.07
CA SER A 202 -6.93 5.65 16.73
C SER A 202 -7.08 7.10 16.22
N PRO A 203 -7.58 8.03 17.06
CA PRO A 203 -7.83 9.40 16.64
C PRO A 203 -6.53 10.11 16.25
N ARG A 204 -6.51 10.74 15.07
CA ARG A 204 -5.39 11.57 14.60
C ARG A 204 -5.88 12.75 13.77
N ILE A 205 -5.14 13.85 13.79
CA ILE A 205 -5.40 15.03 12.96
C ILE A 205 -4.72 14.83 11.60
N VAL A 206 -5.46 15.11 10.53
CA VAL A 206 -4.95 15.18 9.16
C VAL A 206 -5.30 16.52 8.55
N ARG A 207 -4.46 16.99 7.63
CA ARG A 207 -4.66 18.26 6.91
C ARG A 207 -5.06 17.94 5.47
N VAL A 208 -6.20 18.44 5.03
CA VAL A 208 -6.76 18.20 3.69
C VAL A 208 -7.19 19.51 3.03
N PRO A 209 -7.21 19.60 1.69
CA PRO A 209 -7.81 20.74 1.01
C PRO A 209 -9.31 20.83 1.30
N LYS A 210 -9.85 22.04 1.40
CA LYS A 210 -11.30 22.24 1.54
C LYS A 210 -12.04 21.63 0.36
N GLY A 211 -13.12 20.92 0.64
CA GLY A 211 -13.90 20.20 -0.38
C GLY A 211 -13.35 18.81 -0.73
N VAL A 212 -12.23 18.39 -0.13
CA VAL A 212 -11.66 17.04 -0.28
C VAL A 212 -11.89 16.24 1.01
N ASP A 213 -12.35 15.00 0.87
CA ASP A 213 -12.51 14.10 2.02
C ASP A 213 -11.16 13.47 2.42
N PRO A 214 -10.90 13.21 3.72
CA PRO A 214 -9.67 12.54 4.14
C PRO A 214 -9.43 11.23 3.40
N SER A 215 -8.16 11.01 3.03
CA SER A 215 -7.66 9.86 2.25
C SER A 215 -7.93 9.96 0.74
N PHE A 216 -8.57 11.03 0.26
CA PHE A 216 -8.75 11.31 -1.17
C PHE A 216 -7.85 12.44 -1.68
N GLU A 217 -7.04 13.06 -0.82
CA GLU A 217 -6.16 14.19 -1.16
C GLU A 217 -4.83 13.78 -1.80
N HIS A 218 -4.54 12.49 -1.92
CA HIS A 218 -3.29 12.04 -2.54
C HIS A 218 -3.28 12.26 -4.06
N PRO A 219 -2.10 12.55 -4.65
CA PRO A 219 -1.97 12.64 -6.10
C PRO A 219 -2.40 11.34 -6.78
N LYS A 220 -3.00 11.45 -7.97
CA LYS A 220 -3.41 10.27 -8.76
C LYS A 220 -2.28 9.61 -9.53
N ARG A 221 -1.08 10.18 -9.52
CA ARG A 221 0.09 9.50 -10.08
C ARG A 221 0.41 8.27 -9.24
N LEU A 222 0.64 7.13 -9.89
CA LEU A 222 1.05 5.93 -9.20
C LEU A 222 2.42 6.10 -8.56
N VAL A 223 2.51 5.72 -7.29
CA VAL A 223 3.80 5.62 -6.61
C VAL A 223 4.60 4.47 -7.25
N PRO A 224 5.86 4.69 -7.65
CA PRO A 224 6.68 3.63 -8.23
C PRO A 224 6.78 2.39 -7.35
N VAL A 225 6.87 1.20 -7.97
CA VAL A 225 6.94 -0.09 -7.26
C VAL A 225 8.04 -0.10 -6.19
N HIS A 226 9.21 0.47 -6.49
CA HIS A 226 10.32 0.59 -5.55
C HIS A 226 10.04 1.49 -4.32
N LYS A 227 8.85 2.09 -4.19
CA LYS A 227 8.44 2.84 -2.99
C LYS A 227 7.21 2.26 -2.32
N VAL A 228 6.68 1.14 -2.81
CA VAL A 228 5.46 0.52 -2.26
C VAL A 228 5.67 0.11 -0.80
N ASP A 229 6.87 -0.31 -0.40
CA ASP A 229 7.19 -0.62 0.98
C ASP A 229 7.12 0.60 1.91
N GLU A 230 7.53 1.79 1.44
CA GLU A 230 7.38 3.04 2.19
C GLU A 230 5.89 3.33 2.45
N ILE A 231 5.04 3.22 1.42
CA ILE A 231 3.59 3.46 1.56
C ILE A 231 2.96 2.49 2.57
N LEU A 232 3.29 1.20 2.46
CA LEU A 232 2.65 0.15 3.24
C LEU A 232 3.13 0.13 4.70
N MET A 233 4.40 0.47 4.95
CA MET A 233 5.05 0.12 6.22
C MET A 233 5.73 1.29 6.93
N GLN A 234 6.06 2.40 6.24
CA GLN A 234 6.77 3.52 6.90
C GLN A 234 5.96 4.10 8.05
N LYS A 235 4.64 4.27 7.88
CA LYS A 235 3.75 4.76 8.95
C LYS A 235 3.63 3.78 10.13
N MET A 236 3.94 2.50 9.93
CA MET A 236 3.90 1.48 10.98
C MET A 236 5.14 1.47 11.86
N VAL A 237 6.19 2.21 11.47
CA VAL A 237 7.41 2.36 12.28
C VAL A 237 7.10 3.02 13.63
N GLU A 238 6.25 4.04 13.64
CA GLU A 238 5.91 4.82 14.84
C GLU A 238 4.71 4.24 15.60
N ALA A 239 4.06 3.21 15.06
CA ALA A 239 2.89 2.60 15.67
C ALA A 239 3.28 1.58 16.76
N PRO A 240 2.43 1.33 17.78
CA PRO A 240 2.69 0.32 18.79
C PRO A 240 3.05 -1.04 18.18
N PRO A 241 4.09 -1.76 18.68
CA PRO A 241 4.63 -2.96 18.02
C PRO A 241 3.59 -4.04 17.69
N GLN A 242 2.71 -4.39 18.62
CA GLN A 242 1.65 -5.38 18.36
C GLN A 242 0.66 -4.93 17.28
N PHE A 243 0.35 -3.62 17.23
CA PHE A 243 -0.52 -3.05 16.21
C PHE A 243 0.17 -3.07 14.85
N ALA A 244 1.41 -2.59 14.77
CA ALA A 244 2.22 -2.62 13.55
C ALA A 244 2.36 -4.05 13.00
N SER A 245 2.67 -5.01 13.88
CA SER A 245 2.76 -6.43 13.53
C SER A 245 1.45 -6.96 12.93
N SER A 246 0.31 -6.71 13.57
CA SER A 246 -0.99 -7.19 13.10
C SER A 246 -1.41 -6.52 11.79
N ALA A 247 -1.27 -5.20 11.70
CA ALA A 247 -1.65 -4.42 10.53
C ALA A 247 -0.86 -4.85 9.29
N VAL A 248 0.48 -4.91 9.39
CA VAL A 248 1.32 -5.32 8.26
C VAL A 248 1.10 -6.80 7.95
N SER A 249 1.01 -7.70 8.95
CA SER A 249 0.80 -9.13 8.69
C SER A 249 -0.49 -9.39 7.91
N ASN A 250 -1.58 -8.66 8.21
CA ASN A 250 -2.84 -8.76 7.47
C ASN A 250 -2.68 -8.36 5.99
N VAL A 251 -1.88 -7.33 5.71
CA VAL A 251 -1.53 -6.92 4.35
C VAL A 251 -0.68 -7.99 3.67
N LEU A 252 0.35 -8.51 4.33
CA LEU A 252 1.28 -9.49 3.75
C LEU A 252 0.70 -10.90 3.60
N ASN A 253 -0.37 -11.22 4.35
CA ASN A 253 -1.13 -12.45 4.17
C ASN A 253 -1.85 -12.51 2.81
N TYR A 254 -1.89 -11.41 2.07
CA TYR A 254 -2.44 -11.37 0.72
C TYR A 254 -1.32 -11.49 -0.33
N ALA A 255 -1.36 -12.59 -1.09
CA ALA A 255 -0.28 -12.97 -2.02
C ALA A 255 0.11 -11.87 -3.02
N PRO A 256 -0.79 -11.10 -3.65
CA PRO A 256 -0.37 -10.00 -4.51
C PRO A 256 0.33 -8.82 -3.81
N ALA A 257 -0.02 -8.47 -2.56
CA ALA A 257 0.71 -7.43 -1.83
C ALA A 257 2.12 -7.91 -1.49
N LEU A 258 2.23 -9.18 -1.08
CA LEU A 258 3.52 -9.82 -0.91
C LEU A 258 4.32 -9.85 -2.22
N ALA A 259 3.68 -10.13 -3.35
CA ALA A 259 4.32 -10.13 -4.67
C ALA A 259 4.85 -8.74 -5.06
N LEU A 260 4.14 -7.66 -4.71
CA LEU A 260 4.63 -6.28 -4.92
C LEU A 260 5.86 -5.99 -4.07
N LEU A 261 5.88 -6.43 -2.81
CA LEU A 261 7.05 -6.25 -1.94
C LEU A 261 8.23 -7.11 -2.37
N ASN A 262 7.99 -8.37 -2.77
CA ASN A 262 9.01 -9.22 -3.38
C ASN A 262 9.57 -8.58 -4.67
N ARG A 263 8.74 -7.94 -5.50
CA ARG A 263 9.20 -7.20 -6.68
C ARG A 263 10.06 -6.01 -6.31
N SER A 264 9.62 -5.19 -5.35
CA SER A 264 10.40 -4.06 -4.80
C SER A 264 11.74 -4.51 -4.23
N MET A 265 11.77 -5.65 -3.52
CA MET A 265 12.98 -6.26 -2.97
C MET A 265 13.90 -6.77 -4.08
N LYS A 266 13.34 -7.50 -5.06
CA LYS A 266 14.07 -8.03 -6.22
C LYS A 266 14.77 -6.91 -7.00
N GLU A 267 14.09 -5.80 -7.27
CA GLU A 267 14.69 -4.65 -7.97
C GLU A 267 15.93 -4.11 -7.25
N MET A 268 15.89 -3.98 -5.91
CA MET A 268 17.05 -3.55 -5.13
C MET A 268 18.19 -4.58 -5.19
N VAL A 269 17.87 -5.87 -5.02
CA VAL A 269 18.87 -6.95 -5.07
C VAL A 269 19.55 -7.01 -6.44
N ASP A 270 18.78 -6.94 -7.53
CA ASP A 270 19.29 -6.95 -8.89
C ASP A 270 20.19 -5.75 -9.16
N THR A 271 19.81 -4.56 -8.66
CA THR A 271 20.63 -3.34 -8.77
C THR A 271 21.96 -3.50 -8.04
N VAL A 272 21.95 -4.03 -6.81
CA VAL A 272 23.18 -4.28 -6.03
C VAL A 272 24.10 -5.28 -6.73
N VAL A 273 23.55 -6.32 -7.34
CA VAL A 273 24.32 -7.32 -8.09
C VAL A 273 24.92 -6.73 -9.37
N ALA A 274 24.12 -5.97 -10.13
CA ALA A 274 24.56 -5.36 -11.37
C ALA A 274 25.66 -4.30 -11.15
N ASP A 275 25.44 -3.42 -10.16
CA ASP A 275 26.35 -2.30 -9.88
C ASP A 275 27.53 -2.68 -8.98
N LYS A 276 27.41 -3.79 -8.24
CA LYS A 276 28.35 -4.21 -7.18
C LYS A 276 28.61 -3.12 -6.12
N MET A 277 27.65 -2.22 -5.94
CA MET A 277 27.76 -1.07 -5.05
C MET A 277 26.42 -0.82 -4.35
N ALA A 278 26.48 -0.46 -3.08
CA ALA A 278 25.34 0.01 -2.32
C ALA A 278 25.16 1.52 -2.53
N ARG A 279 23.91 1.96 -2.63
CA ARG A 279 23.50 3.35 -2.84
C ARG A 279 22.86 3.96 -1.58
N GLY A 280 22.94 3.27 -0.44
CA GLY A 280 22.36 3.69 0.83
C GLY A 280 20.83 3.60 0.86
N GLN A 281 20.25 2.72 0.02
CA GLN A 281 18.83 2.44 0.00
C GLN A 281 18.44 1.54 1.17
N MET A 282 17.22 1.72 1.65
CA MET A 282 16.62 0.90 2.69
C MET A 282 15.21 0.49 2.24
N LYS A 283 14.82 -0.74 2.58
CA LYS A 283 13.48 -1.27 2.32
C LYS A 283 12.85 -1.79 3.58
N TYR A 284 11.55 -1.60 3.71
CA TYR A 284 10.74 -2.30 4.71
C TYR A 284 10.30 -3.65 4.14
N VAL A 285 10.64 -4.74 4.81
CA VAL A 285 10.51 -6.10 4.25
C VAL A 285 9.57 -7.00 5.05
N GLY A 286 9.16 -6.60 6.25
CA GLY A 286 8.25 -7.42 7.04
C GLY A 286 8.01 -6.86 8.43
N VAL A 287 7.39 -7.67 9.28
CA VAL A 287 7.22 -7.36 10.70
C VAL A 287 7.56 -8.59 11.54
N ILE A 288 7.99 -8.34 12.78
CA ILE A 288 8.13 -9.40 13.79
C ILE A 288 6.73 -9.95 14.08
N PRO A 289 6.52 -11.28 14.04
CA PRO A 289 5.21 -11.87 14.30
C PRO A 289 4.64 -11.49 15.66
N ARG A 290 3.32 -11.31 15.74
CA ARG A 290 2.65 -10.81 16.96
C ARG A 290 2.95 -11.66 18.20
N ASP A 291 2.99 -12.98 18.06
CA ASP A 291 3.26 -13.89 19.18
C ASP A 291 4.70 -13.76 19.69
N VAL A 292 5.65 -13.47 18.80
CA VAL A 292 7.03 -13.15 19.16
C VAL A 292 7.08 -11.82 19.91
N VAL A 293 6.38 -10.79 19.43
CA VAL A 293 6.29 -9.49 20.12
C VAL A 293 5.72 -9.65 21.54
N LYS A 294 4.63 -10.41 21.72
CA LYS A 294 4.02 -10.67 23.04
C LYS A 294 4.97 -11.39 24.01
N LYS A 295 5.74 -12.37 23.52
CA LYS A 295 6.76 -13.04 24.34
C LYS A 295 7.86 -12.06 24.74
N LEU A 296 8.35 -11.25 23.80
CA LEU A 296 9.36 -10.23 24.08
C LEU A 296 8.87 -9.19 25.09
N GLU A 297 7.61 -8.76 25.03
CA GLU A 297 7.00 -7.88 26.04
C GLU A 297 7.00 -8.51 27.44
N THR A 298 6.66 -9.80 27.53
CA THR A 298 6.68 -10.55 28.81
C THR A 298 8.09 -10.66 29.38
N MET A 299 9.10 -10.66 28.51
CA MET A 299 10.52 -10.68 28.86
C MET A 299 11.11 -9.27 29.09
N GLU A 300 10.31 -8.20 28.98
CA GLU A 300 10.77 -6.80 29.02
C GLU A 300 11.80 -6.45 27.92
N LEU A 301 11.76 -7.16 26.79
CA LEU A 301 12.65 -7.02 25.63
C LEU A 301 11.90 -6.62 24.35
N ALA A 302 10.70 -6.03 24.49
CA ALA A 302 9.92 -5.59 23.34
C ALA A 302 10.66 -4.52 22.51
N PRO A 303 10.71 -4.67 21.18
CA PRO A 303 11.32 -3.66 20.33
C PRO A 303 10.43 -2.42 20.25
N GLN A 304 10.99 -1.26 19.89
CA GLN A 304 10.24 -0.01 19.74
C GLN A 304 9.22 -0.07 18.61
N THR A 305 9.48 -0.90 17.60
CA THR A 305 8.59 -1.17 16.47
C THR A 305 8.64 -2.65 16.13
N ALA A 306 7.59 -3.17 15.49
CA ALA A 306 7.64 -4.51 14.91
C ALA A 306 8.21 -4.52 13.48
N VAL A 307 8.38 -3.36 12.84
CA VAL A 307 8.81 -3.28 11.43
C VAL A 307 10.24 -3.79 11.26
N ILE A 308 10.43 -4.64 10.26
CA ILE A 308 11.71 -5.20 9.82
C ILE A 308 12.14 -4.50 8.54
N ALA A 309 13.39 -4.07 8.48
CA ALA A 309 13.98 -3.41 7.32
C ALA A 309 15.33 -4.02 6.94
N VAL A 310 15.80 -3.73 5.72
CA VAL A 310 17.10 -4.15 5.19
C VAL A 310 17.71 -3.01 4.38
N ARG A 311 19.05 -2.87 4.40
CA ARG A 311 19.76 -1.94 3.52
C ARG A 311 20.42 -2.68 2.36
N ASP A 312 20.60 -1.97 1.27
CA ASP A 312 21.41 -2.45 0.15
C ASP A 312 22.87 -2.75 0.56
N ASP A 313 23.43 -2.01 1.52
CA ASP A 313 24.72 -2.32 2.16
C ASP A 313 24.75 -3.72 2.78
N ASP A 314 23.67 -4.10 3.48
CA ASP A 314 23.56 -5.41 4.15
C ASP A 314 23.42 -6.53 3.09
N ILE A 315 22.69 -6.26 2.00
CA ILE A 315 22.60 -7.16 0.83
C ILE A 315 23.96 -7.31 0.15
N LEU A 316 24.65 -6.21 -0.13
CA LEU A 316 25.99 -6.23 -0.73
C LEU A 316 26.97 -7.03 0.15
N HIS A 317 26.92 -6.83 1.47
CA HIS A 317 27.70 -7.59 2.44
C HIS A 317 27.33 -9.07 2.50
N ALA A 318 26.07 -9.42 2.29
CA ALA A 318 25.61 -10.79 2.22
C ALA A 318 26.05 -11.49 0.92
N LEU A 319 26.13 -10.77 -0.20
CA LEU A 319 26.42 -11.33 -1.52
C LEU A 319 27.91 -11.33 -1.91
N ARG A 320 28.82 -10.86 -1.05
CA ARG A 320 30.28 -10.79 -1.37
C ARG A 320 30.89 -12.14 -1.75
N ASP A 321 31.79 -12.09 -2.74
CA ASP A 321 32.57 -13.23 -3.26
C ASP A 321 33.32 -14.01 -2.16
N VAL A 322 33.82 -13.33 -1.12
CA VAL A 322 34.52 -13.97 0.00
C VAL A 322 33.64 -14.97 0.75
N LYS A 323 32.35 -14.67 0.90
CA LYS A 323 31.41 -15.59 1.53
C LYS A 323 30.93 -16.67 0.55
N GLN A 324 30.87 -16.36 -0.74
CA GLN A 324 30.59 -17.32 -1.79
C GLN A 324 31.68 -18.40 -1.88
N GLY A 325 32.96 -18.01 -1.81
CA GLY A 325 34.09 -18.94 -1.76
C GLY A 325 34.12 -19.84 -0.52
N LYS A 326 33.43 -19.46 0.56
CA LYS A 326 33.25 -20.29 1.77
C LYS A 326 31.98 -21.15 1.74
N GLY A 327 31.14 -21.02 0.71
CA GLY A 327 29.87 -21.76 0.58
C GLY A 327 28.79 -21.39 1.60
N ILE A 328 28.96 -20.29 2.35
CA ILE A 328 28.04 -19.89 3.43
C ILE A 328 26.95 -18.91 2.99
N ASN A 329 26.97 -18.46 1.73
CA ASN A 329 25.98 -17.51 1.21
C ASN A 329 24.63 -18.16 0.98
N LEU A 330 23.57 -17.43 1.34
CA LEU A 330 22.22 -17.72 0.89
C LEU A 330 22.11 -17.43 -0.62
N PRO A 331 21.29 -18.20 -1.36
CA PRO A 331 21.10 -17.97 -2.80
C PRO A 331 20.49 -16.60 -3.06
N LEU A 332 20.72 -16.05 -4.25
CA LEU A 332 20.19 -14.73 -4.63
C LEU A 332 18.66 -14.65 -4.51
N GLU A 333 17.98 -15.70 -4.94
CA GLU A 333 16.52 -15.84 -4.90
C GLU A 333 15.96 -15.69 -3.47
N PHE A 334 16.70 -16.16 -2.46
CA PHE A 334 16.31 -15.99 -1.07
C PHE A 334 16.24 -14.51 -0.67
N TRP A 335 17.21 -13.70 -1.11
CA TRP A 335 17.21 -12.26 -0.86
C TRP A 335 16.16 -11.53 -1.69
N GLN A 336 15.91 -11.94 -2.93
CA GLN A 336 14.86 -11.38 -3.77
C GLN A 336 13.45 -11.64 -3.19
N GLN A 337 13.27 -12.78 -2.51
CA GLN A 337 12.03 -13.19 -1.85
C GLN A 337 12.04 -12.96 -0.33
N LEU A 338 12.92 -12.08 0.17
CA LEU A 338 13.07 -11.86 1.61
C LEU A 338 11.75 -11.56 2.35
N PRO A 339 10.83 -10.70 1.83
CA PRO A 339 9.53 -10.48 2.46
C PRO A 339 8.70 -11.76 2.66
N GLU A 340 8.74 -12.67 1.69
CA GLU A 340 8.06 -13.96 1.77
C GLU A 340 8.75 -14.90 2.75
N LYS A 341 10.09 -15.00 2.68
CA LYS A 341 10.88 -15.80 3.62
C LYS A 341 10.65 -15.37 5.07
N LEU A 342 10.50 -14.08 5.38
CA LEU A 342 10.26 -13.63 6.76
C LEU A 342 8.92 -14.13 7.35
N ARG A 343 7.97 -14.56 6.52
CA ARG A 343 6.66 -15.06 6.98
C ARG A 343 6.63 -16.56 7.28
N SER A 344 7.59 -17.31 6.76
CA SER A 344 7.62 -18.76 6.86
C SER A 344 8.94 -19.31 7.44
N PRO A 345 9.41 -18.81 8.60
CA PRO A 345 10.51 -19.48 9.30
C PRO A 345 10.05 -20.84 9.85
N LYS A 346 11.01 -21.73 10.13
CA LYS A 346 10.81 -22.91 10.98
C LYS A 346 10.75 -22.51 12.46
N ALA A 347 11.65 -21.62 12.86
CA ALA A 347 11.74 -21.10 14.22
C ALA A 347 12.28 -19.67 14.25
N ILE A 348 11.91 -18.94 15.30
CA ILE A 348 12.47 -17.63 15.64
C ILE A 348 13.06 -17.72 17.04
N LEU A 349 14.36 -17.43 17.15
CA LEU A 349 15.13 -17.56 18.38
C LEU A 349 15.63 -16.19 18.85
N LEU A 350 15.81 -16.02 20.16
CA LEU A 350 16.41 -14.82 20.75
C LEU A 350 17.91 -15.02 20.99
N ASP A 351 18.72 -14.12 20.45
CA ASP A 351 20.13 -13.97 20.78
C ASP A 351 20.35 -12.67 21.58
N SER A 352 20.63 -12.82 22.87
CA SER A 352 20.96 -11.73 23.79
C SER A 352 22.47 -11.63 24.09
N SER A 353 23.31 -12.38 23.39
CA SER A 353 24.77 -12.37 23.58
C SER A 353 25.45 -11.13 22.98
N GLN A 354 24.77 -10.46 22.06
CA GLN A 354 25.28 -9.30 21.33
C GLN A 354 24.93 -8.00 22.05
N LYS A 355 25.59 -6.90 21.66
CA LYS A 355 25.31 -5.55 22.20
C LYS A 355 23.85 -5.12 21.99
N LEU A 356 23.26 -5.53 20.88
CA LEU A 356 21.83 -5.40 20.62
C LEU A 356 21.25 -6.82 20.57
N ASN A 357 20.12 -7.02 21.23
CA ASN A 357 19.39 -8.27 21.09
C ASN A 357 19.06 -8.50 19.61
N ALA A 358 19.15 -9.75 19.18
CA ALA A 358 18.88 -10.14 17.81
C ALA A 358 17.89 -11.30 17.76
N LEU A 359 17.11 -11.35 16.69
CA LEU A 359 16.24 -12.47 16.36
C LEU A 359 16.89 -13.31 15.27
N LEU A 360 16.99 -14.61 15.51
CA LEU A 360 17.48 -15.58 14.54
C LEU A 360 16.29 -16.24 13.88
N PHE A 361 16.07 -15.94 12.60
CA PHE A 361 15.07 -16.60 11.79
C PHE A 361 15.72 -17.81 11.11
N VAL A 362 15.24 -19.01 11.41
CA VAL A 362 15.81 -20.28 10.97
C VAL A 362 14.86 -20.96 9.99
N TYR A 363 15.43 -21.55 8.92
CA TYR A 363 14.70 -22.17 7.82
C TYR A 363 15.22 -23.58 7.57
N ASP A 364 14.31 -24.56 7.57
CA ASP A 364 14.67 -25.96 7.33
C ASP A 364 14.96 -26.22 5.85
N GLU A 365 13.98 -25.94 5.00
CA GLU A 365 14.02 -26.24 3.56
C GLU A 365 15.20 -25.55 2.85
N ASP A 366 15.50 -24.32 3.24
CA ASP A 366 16.60 -23.54 2.68
C ASP A 366 17.95 -23.84 3.38
N GLY A 367 17.93 -24.55 4.52
CA GLY A 367 19.07 -24.66 5.42
C GLY A 367 19.65 -23.29 5.74
N ALA A 368 18.81 -22.32 6.11
CA ALA A 368 19.18 -20.92 6.18
C ALA A 368 18.98 -20.33 7.57
N LYS A 369 19.77 -19.30 7.89
CA LYS A 369 19.60 -18.46 9.06
C LYS A 369 19.75 -17.00 8.68
N ILE A 370 18.80 -16.15 9.08
CA ILE A 370 18.90 -14.69 9.03
C ILE A 370 19.01 -14.15 10.45
N ILE A 371 19.81 -13.10 10.62
CA ILE A 371 19.92 -12.34 11.86
C ILE A 371 19.23 -10.99 11.68
N ILE A 372 18.30 -10.68 12.59
CA ILE A 372 17.61 -9.41 12.68
C ILE A 372 18.02 -8.71 13.98
N SER A 373 18.84 -7.67 13.89
CA SER A 373 19.23 -6.88 15.06
C SER A 373 18.10 -5.95 15.46
N MET A 374 17.61 -6.06 16.70
CA MET A 374 16.51 -5.25 17.20
C MET A 374 16.96 -3.84 17.60
N ASP A 375 16.05 -2.87 17.46
CA ASP A 375 16.25 -1.46 17.81
C ASP A 375 17.55 -0.82 17.27
N TYR A 376 17.96 -1.27 16.09
CA TYR A 376 19.12 -0.74 15.41
C TYR A 376 18.83 0.69 14.94
N LYS A 377 19.67 1.64 15.38
CA LYS A 377 19.50 3.06 15.07
C LYS A 377 20.00 3.35 13.65
N VAL A 378 19.07 3.68 12.76
CA VAL A 378 19.37 4.11 11.39
C VAL A 378 19.02 5.59 11.19
N GLN A 379 19.70 6.24 10.24
CA GLN A 379 19.32 7.57 9.78
C GLN A 379 18.47 7.42 8.53
N VAL A 380 17.20 7.83 8.60
CA VAL A 380 16.29 7.78 7.48
C VAL A 380 15.85 9.19 7.13
N LYS A 381 15.75 9.48 5.83
CA LYS A 381 15.22 10.76 5.37
C LYS A 381 13.70 10.70 5.50
N ASN A 382 13.13 11.53 6.37
CA ASN A 382 11.69 11.64 6.52
C ASN A 382 11.07 12.08 5.18
N SER A 383 10.09 11.32 4.70
CA SER A 383 9.46 11.53 3.39
C SER A 383 8.69 12.85 3.32
N VAL A 384 8.19 13.32 4.46
CA VAL A 384 7.44 14.58 4.63
C VAL A 384 8.37 15.76 4.88
N THR A 385 9.20 15.71 5.93
CA THR A 385 10.04 16.85 6.35
C THR A 385 11.32 17.00 5.53
N LYS A 386 11.68 15.96 4.76
CA LYS A 386 12.95 15.80 4.02
C LYS A 386 14.20 15.87 4.90
N LYS A 387 14.06 15.92 6.23
CA LYS A 387 15.18 15.91 7.19
C LYS A 387 15.62 14.48 7.48
N LYS A 388 16.89 14.32 7.85
CA LYS A 388 17.41 13.04 8.36
C LYS A 388 17.01 12.91 9.83
N GLU A 389 16.29 11.85 10.13
CA GLU A 389 15.83 11.52 11.48
C GLU A 389 16.44 10.18 11.89
N ARG A 390 16.75 10.06 13.18
CA ARG A 390 17.24 8.81 13.77
C ARG A 390 16.05 8.02 14.27
N ILE A 391 15.81 6.85 13.67
CA ILE A 391 14.76 5.93 14.06
C ILE A 391 15.37 4.58 14.44
N ALA A 392 14.75 3.88 15.38
CA ALA A 392 15.11 2.51 15.73
C ALA A 392 14.28 1.55 14.87
N LEU A 393 14.94 0.62 14.18
CA LEU A 393 14.31 -0.41 13.35
C LEU A 393 14.90 -1.78 13.66
N ASN A 394 14.17 -2.83 13.35
CA ASN A 394 14.71 -4.19 13.36
C ASN A 394 15.38 -4.46 12.02
N MET A 395 16.71 -4.56 12.00
CA MET A 395 17.49 -4.59 10.76
C MET A 395 17.95 -6.00 10.44
N VAL A 396 17.65 -6.47 9.23
CA VAL A 396 18.27 -7.66 8.65
C VAL A 396 19.74 -7.33 8.37
N THR A 397 20.64 -7.93 9.15
CA THR A 397 22.08 -7.60 9.11
C THR A 397 22.92 -8.66 8.41
N THR A 398 22.53 -9.93 8.49
CA THR A 398 23.24 -11.01 7.80
C THR A 398 22.33 -12.21 7.54
N GLY A 399 22.64 -12.97 6.50
CA GLY A 399 22.05 -14.27 6.20
C GLY A 399 23.13 -15.28 5.84
N THR A 400 23.04 -16.50 6.36
CA THR A 400 24.03 -17.56 6.15
C THR A 400 23.37 -18.92 6.02
N LYS A 401 23.95 -19.81 5.21
CA LYS A 401 23.58 -21.24 5.18
C LYS A 401 24.04 -21.95 6.45
N ILE A 402 23.18 -22.82 6.97
CA ILE A 402 23.48 -23.82 7.97
C ILE A 402 23.92 -25.08 7.22
N SER A 403 25.22 -25.36 7.27
CA SER A 403 25.87 -26.34 6.39
C SER A 403 26.13 -27.70 7.07
N ASN A 404 25.93 -27.81 8.39
CA ASN A 404 26.18 -29.05 9.12
C ASN A 404 25.37 -29.15 10.42
N ALA A 405 25.24 -30.38 10.92
CA ALA A 405 24.50 -30.71 12.14
C ALA A 405 25.04 -29.98 13.39
N ARG A 406 26.34 -29.70 13.47
CA ARG A 406 26.92 -28.97 14.60
C ARG A 406 26.43 -27.52 14.66
N GLN A 407 26.30 -26.87 13.51
CA GLN A 407 25.73 -25.52 13.43
C GLN A 407 24.26 -25.54 13.81
N TRP A 408 23.50 -26.56 13.41
CA TRP A 408 22.11 -26.73 13.84
C TRP A 408 22.00 -26.95 15.35
N GLU A 409 22.82 -27.84 15.91
CA GLU A 409 22.81 -28.14 17.34
C GLU A 409 23.16 -26.92 18.20
N SER A 410 24.04 -26.05 17.70
CA SER A 410 24.35 -24.78 18.38
C SER A 410 23.14 -23.86 18.52
N LEU A 411 22.10 -24.02 17.70
CA LEU A 411 20.87 -23.22 17.77
C LEU A 411 19.99 -23.59 18.99
N LYS A 412 20.13 -24.80 19.52
CA LYS A 412 19.36 -25.25 20.69
C LYS A 412 19.74 -24.52 21.99
N GLY A 413 20.85 -23.80 21.99
CA GLY A 413 21.26 -22.95 23.12
C GLY A 413 20.54 -21.61 23.21
N TYR A 414 19.76 -21.23 22.18
CA TYR A 414 19.01 -19.97 22.17
C TYR A 414 17.56 -20.18 22.65
N GLU A 415 16.98 -19.12 23.22
CA GLU A 415 15.58 -19.12 23.66
C GLU A 415 14.64 -19.12 22.44
N VAL A 416 13.68 -20.05 22.40
CA VAL A 416 12.74 -20.21 21.28
C VAL A 416 11.50 -19.32 21.48
N LEU A 417 11.41 -18.26 20.68
CA LEU A 417 10.26 -17.37 20.72
C LEU A 417 9.09 -17.90 19.87
N TRP A 418 9.35 -18.60 18.77
CA TRP A 418 8.29 -19.16 17.93
C TRP A 418 8.78 -20.39 17.18
N GLY A 419 7.88 -21.33 16.88
CA GLY A 419 8.19 -22.56 16.15
C GLY A 419 8.92 -23.60 17.01
N ASN A 420 9.68 -24.48 16.37
CA ASN A 420 10.50 -25.50 17.01
C ASN A 420 11.76 -25.83 16.18
N LEU A 421 12.78 -26.39 16.82
CA LEU A 421 14.05 -26.80 16.17
C LEU A 421 14.18 -28.32 16.03
N GLU A 422 13.13 -29.06 16.41
CA GLU A 422 13.09 -30.53 16.37
C GLU A 422 12.89 -31.08 14.96
#